data_AF-A0A840V1T0-F1
#
_entry.id   AF-A0A840V1T0-F1
#
_cell.length_a   1.000
_cell.length_b   1.000
_cell.length_c   1.000
_cell.angle_alpha   90.00
_cell.angle_beta   90.00
_cell.angle_gamma   90.00
#
_symmetry.space_group_name_H-M   'P 1'
#
loop_
_entity.id
_entity.type
_entity.pdbx_description
1 polymer ?
#
loop_
_entity_poly.entity_id
_entity_poly.type
_entity_poly.pdbx_seq_one_letter_code
_entity_poly.pdbx_strand_id
1 'polypeptide(L)'
;MNRRRSESPKSLLASFIALGLLTVIATSGGAMHAIFRNGQIKTERKISDARKRIDDLRNDIQMIQVRQERLMDRYEIRDQLAMLDSSLVPVTFEVVERIEDLPPEPMPVAVTP
;
A
#
# COMPACT_ATOMS: atom_id res chain seq x y z
N MET A 1 29.37 -49.18 59.49
CA MET A 1 29.91 -48.15 58.57
C MET A 1 28.82 -47.78 57.58
N ASN A 2 28.01 -46.76 57.89
CA ASN A 2 26.88 -46.39 57.02
C ASN A 2 26.73 -44.86 57.03
N ARG A 3 27.51 -44.20 56.17
CA ARG A 3 27.52 -42.74 56.01
C ARG A 3 26.43 -42.34 55.00
N ARG A 4 25.17 -42.61 55.35
CA ARG A 4 24.00 -42.05 54.66
C ARG A 4 23.44 -40.94 55.54
N ARG A 5 23.67 -39.68 55.15
CA ARG A 5 22.88 -38.47 55.45
C ARG A 5 23.81 -37.25 55.44
N SER A 6 24.08 -36.76 54.24
CA SER A 6 24.41 -35.36 54.02
C SER A 6 23.84 -34.93 52.68
N GLU A 7 22.53 -35.15 52.51
CA GLU A 7 21.77 -34.41 51.50
C GLU A 7 21.19 -33.21 52.26
N SER A 8 21.84 -32.07 52.10
CA SER A 8 21.27 -30.78 52.48
C SER A 8 19.88 -30.65 51.83
N PRO A 9 18.90 -30.04 52.52
CA PRO A 9 17.61 -29.78 51.88
C PRO A 9 17.88 -28.82 50.71
N LYS A 10 17.88 -29.35 49.48
CA LYS A 10 17.92 -28.53 48.27
C LYS A 10 16.80 -27.50 48.41
N SER A 11 17.19 -26.22 48.49
CA SER A 11 16.32 -25.12 48.84
C SER A 11 15.10 -25.08 47.90
N LEU A 12 13.94 -25.53 48.39
CA LEU A 12 12.67 -25.49 47.68
C LEU A 12 12.36 -24.06 47.17
N LEU A 13 12.83 -23.05 47.91
CA LEU A 13 12.71 -21.64 47.58
C LEU A 13 13.43 -21.28 46.26
N ALA A 14 14.61 -21.85 46.00
CA ALA A 14 15.31 -21.64 44.73
C ALA A 14 14.53 -22.25 43.54
N SER A 15 13.91 -23.41 43.73
CA SER A 15 13.05 -24.02 42.71
C SER A 15 11.80 -23.19 42.42
N PHE A 16 11.16 -22.61 43.45
CA PHE A 16 10.01 -21.71 43.25
C PHE A 16 10.39 -20.41 42.53
N ILE A 17 11.54 -19.81 42.85
CA ILE A 17 12.04 -18.62 42.14
C ILE A 17 12.33 -18.95 40.67
N ALA A 18 13.01 -20.06 40.41
CA ALA A 18 13.32 -20.50 39.04
C ALA A 18 12.03 -20.76 38.24
N LEU A 19 11.03 -21.40 38.85
CA LEU A 19 9.72 -21.62 38.22
C LEU A 19 9.02 -20.29 37.92
N GLY A 20 9.01 -19.36 38.89
CA GLY A 20 8.45 -18.02 38.71
C GLY A 20 9.08 -17.28 37.52
N LEU A 21 10.42 -17.28 37.44
CA LEU A 21 11.15 -16.69 36.31
C LEU A 21 10.81 -17.34 34.97
N LEU A 22 10.76 -18.68 34.93
CA LEU A 22 10.36 -19.41 33.72
C LEU A 22 8.95 -19.02 33.28
N THR A 23 8.04 -18.87 34.22
CA THR A 23 6.64 -18.50 33.93
C THR A 23 6.54 -17.10 33.35
N VAL A 24 7.30 -16.14 33.90
CA VAL A 24 7.36 -14.75 33.40
C VAL A 24 7.94 -14.68 31.99
N ILE A 25 9.01 -15.43 31.72
CA ILE A 25 9.65 -15.47 30.39
C ILE A 25 8.71 -16.13 29.36
N ALA A 26 8.06 -17.23 29.73
CA ALA A 26 7.13 -17.93 28.84
C ALA A 26 5.90 -17.07 28.51
N THR A 27 5.34 -16.39 29.51
CA THR A 27 4.17 -15.51 29.30
C THR A 27 4.53 -14.25 28.51
N SER A 28 5.69 -13.63 28.78
CA SER A 28 6.14 -12.46 28.01
C SER A 28 6.41 -12.82 26.55
N GLY A 29 7.06 -13.95 26.28
CA GLY A 29 7.29 -14.44 24.92
C GLY A 29 5.99 -14.71 24.15
N GLY A 30 5.01 -15.33 24.80
CA GLY A 30 3.69 -15.57 24.21
C GLY A 30 2.93 -14.28 23.88
N ALA A 31 2.93 -13.30 24.80
CA ALA A 31 2.29 -12.01 24.59
C ALA A 31 2.96 -11.21 23.45
N MET A 32 4.29 -11.19 23.43
CA MET A 32 5.07 -10.50 22.40
C MET A 32 4.81 -11.11 21.02
N HIS A 33 4.79 -12.45 20.92
CA HIS A 33 4.46 -13.15 19.67
C HIS A 33 3.07 -12.78 19.14
N ALA A 34 2.06 -12.72 20.02
CA ALA A 34 0.71 -12.33 19.63
C ALA A 34 0.65 -10.88 19.12
N ILE A 35 1.36 -9.95 19.77
CA ILE A 35 1.44 -8.54 19.33
C ILE A 35 2.06 -8.43 17.94
N PHE A 36 3.19 -9.12 17.70
CA PHE A 36 3.85 -9.09 16.39
C PHE A 36 2.96 -9.67 15.29
N ARG A 37 2.30 -10.81 15.54
CA ARG A 37 1.41 -11.42 14.56
C ARG A 37 0.22 -10.52 14.23
N ASN A 38 -0.36 -9.87 15.24
CA ASN A 38 -1.44 -8.90 15.05
C ASN A 38 -0.97 -7.66 14.28
N GLY A 39 0.27 -7.22 14.49
CA GLY A 39 0.91 -6.16 13.72
C GLY A 39 1.07 -6.52 12.25
N GLN A 40 1.57 -7.72 11.96
CA GLN A 40 1.74 -8.22 10.60
C GLN A 40 0.41 -8.24 9.84
N ILE A 41 -0.65 -8.78 10.45
CA ILE A 41 -1.99 -8.83 9.82
C ILE A 41 -2.51 -7.42 9.52
N LYS A 42 -2.30 -6.45 10.43
CA LYS A 42 -2.71 -5.05 10.19
C LYS A 42 -1.95 -4.43 9.03
N THR A 43 -0.64 -4.67 8.95
CA THR A 43 0.20 -4.15 7.85
C THR A 43 -0.17 -4.80 6.53
N GLU A 44 -0.37 -6.12 6.51
CA GLU A 44 -0.79 -6.85 5.31
C GLU A 44 -2.14 -6.37 4.78
N ARG A 45 -3.11 -6.13 5.66
CA ARG A 45 -4.40 -5.50 5.28
C ARG A 45 -4.20 -4.12 4.67
N LYS A 46 -3.38 -3.27 5.29
CA LYS A 46 -3.08 -1.93 4.76
C LYS A 46 -2.42 -2.00 3.37
N ILE A 47 -1.49 -2.93 3.17
CA ILE A 47 -0.85 -3.16 1.86
C ILE A 47 -1.90 -3.63 0.84
N SER A 48 -2.77 -4.56 1.23
CA SER A 48 -3.84 -5.07 0.36
C SER A 48 -4.81 -3.96 -0.05
N ASP A 49 -5.25 -3.13 0.89
CA ASP A 49 -6.13 -2.00 0.62
C ASP A 49 -5.47 -0.97 -0.30
N ALA A 50 -4.19 -0.65 -0.07
CA ALA A 50 -3.43 0.25 -0.93
C ALA A 50 -3.28 -0.31 -2.34
N ARG A 51 -2.99 -1.61 -2.47
CA ARG A 51 -2.85 -2.29 -3.77
C ARG A 51 -4.16 -2.27 -4.54
N LYS A 52 -5.28 -2.54 -3.87
CA LYS A 52 -6.61 -2.44 -4.48
C LYS A 52 -6.88 -1.04 -5.01
N ARG A 53 -6.58 0.01 -4.23
CA ARG A 53 -6.73 1.41 -4.70
C ARG A 53 -5.86 1.72 -5.92
N ILE A 54 -4.64 1.21 -5.97
CA ILE A 54 -3.76 1.39 -7.13
C ILE A 54 -4.35 0.71 -8.37
N ASP A 55 -4.87 -0.51 -8.22
CA ASP A 55 -5.47 -1.26 -9.31
C ASP A 55 -6.76 -0.58 -9.80
N ASP A 56 -7.61 -0.08 -8.89
CA ASP A 56 -8.80 0.70 -9.22
C ASP A 56 -8.43 1.97 -10.01
N LEU A 57 -7.44 2.74 -9.54
CA LEU A 57 -6.96 3.95 -10.24
C LEU A 57 -6.37 3.64 -11.62
N ARG A 58 -5.67 2.51 -11.78
CA ARG A 58 -5.14 2.10 -13.09
C ARG A 58 -6.26 1.82 -14.10
N ASN A 59 -7.33 1.18 -13.65
CA ASN A 59 -8.50 0.94 -14.49
C ASN A 59 -9.18 2.26 -14.88
N ASP A 60 -9.31 3.20 -13.94
CA ASP A 60 -9.88 4.52 -14.22
C ASP A 60 -9.04 5.29 -15.24
N ILE A 61 -7.70 5.28 -15.10
CA ILE A 61 -6.79 5.91 -16.07
C ILE A 61 -6.99 5.30 -17.46
N GLN A 62 -7.05 3.97 -17.57
CA GLN A 62 -7.27 3.32 -18.86
C GLN A 62 -8.62 3.70 -19.46
N MET A 63 -9.68 3.76 -18.65
CA MET A 63 -11.01 4.16 -19.11
C MET A 63 -11.01 5.62 -19.60
N ILE A 64 -10.33 6.52 -18.88
CA ILE A 64 -10.17 7.92 -19.28
C ILE A 64 -9.38 8.02 -20.59
N GLN A 65 -8.30 7.26 -20.74
CA GLN A 65 -7.50 7.24 -21.97
C GLN A 65 -8.33 6.79 -23.17
N VAL A 66 -9.08 5.69 -23.06
CA VAL A 66 -9.97 5.23 -24.13
C VAL A 66 -11.04 6.27 -24.46
N ARG A 67 -11.60 6.94 -23.45
CA ARG A 67 -12.56 8.03 -23.67
C ARG A 67 -11.92 9.22 -24.37
N GLN A 68 -10.69 9.58 -24.00
CA GLN A 68 -9.96 10.66 -24.62
C GLN A 68 -9.64 10.34 -26.08
N GLU A 69 -9.20 9.11 -26.38
CA GLU A 69 -8.97 8.64 -27.75
C GLU A 69 -10.22 8.75 -28.61
N ARG A 70 -11.38 8.34 -28.10
CA ARG A 70 -12.68 8.51 -28.79
C ARG A 70 -13.03 9.96 -29.06
N LEU A 71 -12.90 10.82 -28.05
CA LEU A 71 -13.17 12.25 -28.21
C LEU A 71 -12.22 12.93 -29.20
N MET A 72 -10.99 12.43 -29.34
CA MET A 72 -10.01 12.93 -30.31
C MET A 72 -10.09 12.21 -31.66
N ASP A 73 -10.94 11.18 -31.81
CA ASP A 73 -11.10 10.49 -33.08
C ASP A 73 -11.78 11.42 -34.08
N ARG A 74 -11.04 11.72 -35.15
CA ARG A 74 -11.49 12.58 -36.24
C ARG A 74 -12.79 12.07 -36.86
N TYR A 75 -13.04 10.76 -36.90
CA TYR A 75 -14.28 10.23 -37.46
C TYR A 75 -15.47 10.47 -36.54
N GLU A 76 -15.30 10.27 -35.23
CA GLU A 76 -16.35 10.50 -34.23
C GLU A 76 -16.69 11.99 -34.12
N ILE A 77 -15.70 12.88 -34.19
CA ILE A 77 -15.91 14.34 -34.25
C ILE A 77 -16.73 14.72 -35.50
N ARG A 78 -16.41 14.15 -36.67
CA ARG A 78 -17.13 14.46 -37.91
C ARG A 78 -18.58 13.98 -37.86
N ASP A 79 -18.82 12.81 -37.28
CA ASP A 79 -20.16 12.25 -37.14
C ASP A 79 -21.01 13.08 -36.16
N GLN A 80 -20.43 13.52 -35.04
CA GLN A 80 -21.09 14.44 -34.10
C GLN A 80 -21.39 15.81 -34.73
N LEU A 81 -20.47 16.36 -35.51
CA LEU A 81 -20.69 17.63 -36.22
C LEU A 81 -21.76 17.51 -37.31
N ALA A 82 -21.85 16.37 -37.98
CA ALA A 82 -22.91 16.07 -38.93
C ALA A 82 -24.27 15.92 -38.23
N MET A 83 -24.34 15.26 -37.06
CA MET A 83 -25.58 15.20 -36.25
C MET A 83 -26.06 16.58 -35.77
N LEU A 84 -25.14 17.51 -35.53
CA LEU A 84 -25.45 18.86 -35.05
C LEU A 84 -25.72 19.86 -36.20
N ASP A 85 -25.77 19.39 -37.45
CA ASP A 85 -25.96 20.21 -38.67
C ASP A 85 -24.94 21.37 -38.79
N SER A 86 -23.77 21.17 -38.17
CA SER A 86 -22.69 22.16 -38.16
C SER A 86 -21.91 22.08 -39.46
N SER A 87 -21.91 23.15 -40.26
CA SER A 87 -21.04 23.25 -41.42
C SER A 87 -19.58 23.22 -40.97
N LEU A 88 -18.81 22.22 -41.41
CA LEU A 88 -17.37 22.14 -41.16
C LEU A 88 -16.68 23.37 -41.78
N VAL A 89 -16.17 24.27 -40.95
CA VAL A 89 -15.39 25.43 -41.41
C VAL A 89 -13.90 25.04 -41.41
N PRO A 90 -13.16 25.26 -42.51
CA PRO A 90 -11.72 25.03 -42.52
C PRO A 90 -11.04 26.00 -41.55
N VAL A 91 -10.33 25.45 -40.56
CA VAL A 91 -9.53 26.25 -39.62
C VAL A 91 -8.24 26.67 -40.34
N THR A 92 -8.03 27.99 -40.48
CA THR A 92 -6.79 28.54 -41.03
C THR A 92 -5.66 28.43 -40.00
N PHE A 93 -4.48 27.99 -40.45
CA PHE A 93 -3.31 27.76 -39.59
C PHE A 93 -2.85 28.99 -38.80
N GLU A 94 -3.22 30.20 -39.23
CA GLU A 94 -2.91 31.47 -38.56
C GLU A 94 -3.56 31.63 -37.18
N VAL A 95 -4.59 30.83 -36.85
CA VAL A 95 -5.35 30.91 -35.59
C VAL A 95 -4.90 29.85 -34.58
N VAL A 96 -3.94 28.99 -34.94
CA VAL A 96 -3.46 27.91 -34.07
C VAL A 96 -2.30 28.40 -33.22
N GLU A 97 -2.56 28.66 -31.94
CA GLU A 97 -1.50 28.91 -30.96
C GLU A 97 -0.86 27.57 -30.55
N ARG A 98 0.45 27.44 -30.75
CA ARG A 98 1.21 26.26 -30.32
C ARG A 98 1.54 26.39 -28.84
N ILE A 99 0.87 25.59 -28.01
CA ILE A 99 1.24 25.44 -26.60
C ILE A 99 2.51 24.57 -26.56
N GLU A 100 3.63 25.12 -26.09
CA GLU A 100 4.83 24.35 -25.79
C GLU A 100 4.63 23.60 -24.47
N ASP A 101 5.00 22.32 -24.43
CA ASP A 101 4.92 21.52 -23.21
C ASP A 101 5.81 22.17 -22.14
N LEU A 102 5.21 22.71 -21.07
CA LEU A 102 5.99 23.15 -19.92
C LEU A 102 6.75 21.93 -19.36
N PRO A 103 8.03 22.09 -18.97
CA PRO A 103 8.77 21.03 -18.30
C PRO A 103 7.97 20.60 -17.05
N PRO A 104 7.82 19.29 -16.80
CA PRO A 104 7.04 18.80 -15.68
C PRO A 104 7.59 19.41 -14.39
N GLU A 105 6.72 20.03 -13.59
CA GLU A 105 7.12 20.51 -12.26
C GLU A 105 7.77 19.36 -11.50
N PRO A 106 8.93 19.59 -10.84
CA PRO A 106 9.57 18.57 -10.06
C PRO A 106 8.63 18.15 -8.92
N MET A 107 8.01 16.98 -9.08
CA MET A 107 7.22 16.35 -8.04
C MET A 107 8.12 16.19 -6.80
N PRO A 108 7.69 16.62 -5.60
CA PRO A 108 8.48 16.43 -4.40
C PRO A 108 8.56 14.93 -4.10
N VAL A 109 9.68 14.32 -4.50
CA VAL A 109 10.04 12.97 -4.06
C VAL A 109 10.42 13.09 -2.60
N ALA A 110 9.57 12.58 -1.71
CA ALA A 110 9.91 12.45 -0.30
C ALA A 110 11.11 11.51 -0.18
N VAL A 111 12.30 12.07 -0.05
CA VAL A 111 13.51 11.32 0.29
C VAL A 111 13.37 10.95 1.76
N THR A 112 12.95 9.72 2.03
CA THR A 112 12.99 9.16 3.39
C THR A 112 14.46 8.94 3.78
N PRO A 113 14.91 9.44 4.94
CA PRO A 113 16.28 9.26 5.44
C PRO A 113 16.59 7.81 5.84
#